data_AF-A0A6L7QLK3-F1
#
_entry.id   AF-A0A6L7QLK3-F1
#
_cell.length_a   1.000
_cell.length_b   1.000
_cell.length_c   1.000
_cell.angle_alpha   90.00
_cell.angle_beta   90.00
_cell.angle_gamma   90.00
#
_symmetry.space_group_name_H-M   'P 1'
#
loop_
_entity.id
_entity.type
_entity.pdbx_description
1 polymer ?
#
loop_
_entity_poly.entity_id
_entity_poly.type
_entity_poly.pdbx_seq_one_letter_code
_entity_poly.pdbx_strand_id
1 'polypeptide(L)' 'MDRALQDGGRRYWYDVLGRSGWSVNYVKEVDKKEKIVRFYQEIYDQNGQLVEVHQKYPEDTGHQLVEK' A
#
# COMPACT_ATOMS: atom_id res chain seq x y z
N MET A 1 6.78 -9.38 -0.11
CA MET A 1 7.42 -9.72 1.19
C MET A 1 6.42 -9.48 2.32
N ASP A 2 6.74 -9.86 3.55
CA ASP A 2 5.87 -9.65 4.73
C ASP A 2 6.63 -9.09 5.95
N ARG A 3 5.89 -8.38 6.82
CA ARG A 3 6.38 -7.80 8.07
C ARG A 3 5.32 -7.92 9.16
N ALA A 4 5.71 -8.38 10.34
CA ALA A 4 4.83 -8.44 11.51
C ALA A 4 4.44 -7.03 12.00
N LEU A 5 3.18 -6.89 12.43
CA LEU A 5 2.61 -5.68 13.04
C LEU A 5 2.51 -5.85 14.57
N GLN A 6 2.47 -4.73 15.30
CA GLN A 6 2.49 -4.73 16.77
C GLN A 6 1.27 -5.42 17.40
N ASP A 7 0.16 -5.50 16.69
CA ASP A 7 -1.09 -6.14 17.10
C ASP A 7 -1.14 -7.66 16.82
N GLY A 8 -0.02 -8.23 16.35
CA GLY A 8 0.06 -9.63 15.90
C GLY A 8 -0.47 -9.84 14.47
N GLY A 9 -0.83 -8.76 13.77
CA GLY A 9 -1.14 -8.78 12.35
C GLY A 9 0.10 -8.87 11.47
N ARG A 10 -0.12 -8.85 10.15
CA ARG A 10 0.95 -8.82 9.15
C ARG A 10 0.66 -7.79 8.07
N ARG A 11 1.72 -7.15 7.59
CA ARG A 11 1.72 -6.35 6.37
C ARG A 11 2.42 -7.13 5.27
N TYR A 12 1.72 -7.36 4.18
CA TYR A 12 2.26 -7.85 2.93
C TYR A 12 2.40 -6.70 1.94
N TRP A 13 3.44 -6.75 1.13
CA TRP A 13 3.62 -5.80 0.05
C TRP A 13 4.12 -6.48 -1.23
N TYR A 14 3.73 -5.91 -2.36
CA TYR A 14 4.09 -6.35 -3.69
C TYR A 14 4.38 -5.14 -4.57
N ASP A 15 5.65 -5.00 -4.95
CA ASP A 15 6.15 -3.89 -5.74
C ASP A 15 6.00 -4.18 -7.23
N VAL A 16 5.45 -3.21 -7.97
CA VAL A 16 5.34 -3.21 -9.42
C VAL A 16 6.06 -2.01 -9.98
N LEU A 17 7.10 -2.26 -10.77
CA LEU A 17 7.79 -1.21 -11.53
C LEU A 17 6.95 -0.83 -12.75
N GLY A 18 6.57 0.44 -12.80
CA GLY A 18 5.87 1.06 -13.92
C GLY A 18 6.84 1.59 -14.98
N ARG A 19 6.28 2.34 -15.92
CA ARG A 19 7.07 3.02 -16.96
C ARG A 19 7.72 4.28 -16.38
N SER A 20 8.82 4.70 -16.99
CA SER A 20 9.48 5.98 -16.68
C SER A 20 9.89 6.17 -15.22
N GLY A 21 10.24 5.07 -14.53
CA GLY A 21 10.70 5.10 -13.13
C GLY A 21 9.59 5.17 -12.08
N TRP A 22 8.33 5.29 -12.48
CA TRP A 22 7.20 5.21 -11.54
C TRP A 22 7.06 3.81 -10.99
N SER A 23 6.56 3.67 -9.77
CA SER A 23 6.25 2.38 -9.18
C SER A 23 4.96 2.41 -8.37
N VAL A 24 4.38 1.22 -8.20
CA VAL A 24 3.21 1.02 -7.35
C VAL A 24 3.55 -0.07 -6.35
N ASN A 25 3.27 0.18 -5.07
CA ASN A 25 3.31 -0.84 -4.04
C ASN A 25 1.90 -1.20 -3.61
N TYR A 26 1.53 -2.47 -3.81
CA TYR A 26 0.26 -3.01 -3.31
C TYR A 26 0.45 -3.48 -1.88
N VAL A 27 -0.22 -2.81 -0.94
CA VAL A 27 -0.10 -3.11 0.48
C VAL A 27 -1.37 -3.77 1.00
N LYS A 28 -1.21 -4.93 1.65
CA LYS A 28 -2.28 -5.68 2.31
C LYS A 28 -1.93 -5.86 3.78
N GLU A 29 -2.79 -5.40 4.66
CA GLU A 29 -2.68 -5.62 6.10
C GLU A 29 -3.75 -6.59 6.57
N VAL A 30 -3.34 -7.53 7.41
CA VAL A 30 -4.21 -8.52 8.04
C VAL A 30 -4.06 -8.49 9.55
N ASP A 31 -5.12 -8.83 10.26
CA ASP A 31 -5.06 -9.08 11.70
C ASP A 31 -4.39 -10.44 12.02
N LYS A 32 -4.26 -10.75 13.31
CA LYS A 32 -3.69 -12.02 13.81
C LYS A 32 -4.42 -13.30 13.34
N LYS A 33 -5.63 -13.18 12.79
CA LYS A 33 -6.42 -14.29 12.23
C LYS A 33 -6.37 -14.31 10.70
N GLU A 34 -5.43 -13.57 10.09
CA GLU A 34 -5.30 -13.41 8.64
C GLU A 34 -6.52 -12.73 7.97
N LYS A 35 -7.36 -12.04 8.75
CA LYS A 35 -8.48 -11.27 8.19
C LYS A 35 -7.93 -9.96 7.65
N ILE A 36 -8.28 -9.61 6.41
CA ILE A 36 -7.91 -8.33 5.79
C ILE A 36 -8.52 -7.19 6.60
N VAL A 37 -7.67 -6.26 7.03
CA VAL A 37 -8.07 -5.02 7.72
C VAL A 37 -7.83 -3.80 6.86
N ARG A 38 -6.87 -3.88 5.92
CA ARG A 38 -6.58 -2.79 4.98
C ARG A 38 -6.04 -3.33 3.67
N PHE A 39 -6.44 -2.71 2.56
CA PHE A 39 -5.82 -2.92 1.25
C PHE A 39 -5.73 -1.57 0.53
N TYR A 40 -4.54 -1.23 0.06
CA TYR A 40 -4.27 0.06 -0.58
C TYR A 40 -3.10 -0.05 -1.54
N GLN A 41 -3.02 0.92 -2.45
CA GLN A 41 -1.90 1.11 -3.36
C GLN A 41 -1.18 2.38 -2.99
N GLU A 42 0.14 2.31 -2.92
CA GLU A 42 1.03 3.47 -2.81
C GLU A 42 1.66 3.72 -4.18
N ILE A 43 1.53 4.93 -4.72
CA ILE A 43 2.13 5.29 -6.00
C ILE A 43 3.32 6.20 -5.75
N TYR A 44 4.45 5.80 -6.30
CA TYR A 44 5.71 6.52 -6.19
C TYR A 44 6.11 7.10 -7.54
N ASP A 45 6.60 8.33 -7.51
CA ASP A 45 7.16 8.99 -8.68
C ASP A 45 8.53 8.39 -9.09
N GLN A 46 9.09 8.91 -10.17
CA GLN A 46 10.39 8.51 -10.70
C GLN A 46 11.58 8.73 -9.75
N ASN A 47 11.43 9.53 -8.69
CA ASN A 47 12.44 9.77 -7.67
C ASN A 47 12.24 8.86 -6.44
N GLY A 48 11.24 7.97 -6.48
CA GLY A 48 10.86 7.13 -5.34
C GLY A 48 10.10 7.90 -4.26
N GLN A 49 9.51 9.05 -4.58
CA GLN A 49 8.68 9.81 -3.63
C GLN A 49 7.24 9.35 -3.71
N LEU A 50 6.63 9.02 -2.56
CA LEU A 50 5.20 8.71 -2.47
C LEU A 50 4.41 9.95 -2.87
N VAL A 51 3.60 9.85 -3.92
CA VAL A 51 2.78 10.95 -4.43
C VAL A 51 1.29 10.70 -4.28
N GLU A 52 0.89 9.44 -4.13
CA GLU A 52 -0.52 9.09 -4.04
C GLU A 52 -0.75 7.81 -3.25
N VAL A 53 -1.89 7.74 -2.56
CA VAL A 53 -2.40 6.53 -1.91
C VAL A 53 -3.83 6.28 -2.37
N HIS A 54 -4.11 5.07 -2.87
CA HIS A 54 -5.47 4.63 -3.20
C HIS A 54 -5.92 3.54 -2.24
N GLN A 55 -6.82 3.87 -1.31
CA GLN A 55 -7.44 2.85 -0.47
C GLN A 55 -8.51 2.08 -1.23
N LYS A 56 -8.49 0.76 -1.10
CA LYS A 56 -9.45 -0.18 -1.72
C LYS A 56 -10.32 -0.92 -0.71
N TYR A 57 -9.83 -1.09 0.51
CA TYR A 57 -10.53 -1.77 1.61
C TYR A 57 -10.14 -1.12 2.95
N PRO A 58 -11.05 -0.98 3.93
CA PRO A 58 -12.43 -1.50 3.96
C PRO A 58 -13.44 -0.74 3.09
N GLU A 59 -13.11 0.49 2.74
CA GLU A 59 -13.89 1.35 1.84
C GLU A 59 -12.93 1.91 0.78
N ASP A 60 -13.37 1.92 -0.48
CA ASP A 60 -12.62 2.53 -1.58
C ASP A 60 -12.80 4.05 -1.50
N THR A 61 -11.75 4.75 -1.03
CA THR A 61 -11.78 6.21 -0.87
C THR A 61 -11.25 6.93 -2.10
N GLY A 62 -10.98 6.21 -3.19
CA GLY A 62 -10.32 6.76 -4.37
C GLY A 62 -8.85 7.08 -4.14
N HIS A 63 -8.27 7.72 -5.15
CA HIS A 63 -6.90 8.20 -5.17
C HIS A 63 -6.78 9.47 -4.32
N GLN A 64 -5.84 9.47 -3.37
CA GLN A 64 -5.53 10.60 -2.50
C GLN A 64 -4.10 11.05 -2.73
N LEU A 65 -3.92 12.30 -3.18
CA LEU A 65 -2.59 12.88 -3.34
C LEU A 65 -1.94 13.08 -1.96
N VAL A 66 -0.64 12.81 -1.88
CA VAL A 66 0.17 13.13 -0.70
C VAL A 66 0.71 14.54 -0.85
N GLU A 67 0.26 15.45 0.02
CA GLU A 67 0.81 16.83 0.07
C GLU A 67 2.26 16.80 0.60
N LYS A 68 3.11 17.63 0.01
CA LYS A 68 4.54 17.75 0.35
C LYS A 68 4.78 18.65 1.56
#